data_AF-A0A816PRR3-F1
#
_entry.id   AF-A0A816PRR3-F1
#
_cell.length_a   1.000
_cell.length_b   1.000
_cell.length_c   1.000
_cell.angle_alpha   90.00
_cell.angle_beta   90.00
_cell.angle_gamma   90.00
#
_symmetry.space_group_name_H-M   'P 1'
#
loop_
_entity.id
_entity.type
_entity.pdbx_description
1 polymer ?
#
loop_
_entity_poly.entity_id
_entity_poly.type
_entity_poly.pdbx_seq_one_letter_code
_entity_poly.pdbx_strand_id
1 'polypeptide(L)'
;KGIPSETIRLLASIVLKENVFVYGKKIYQQVLGGAMGSLFTLTLANIFMWKWHKELVRRQDMTENANTWHPNIKLEYKIGKSLLFLDVLLTNINGALSTSAYHKPAAEPYVVPFISDHPRHVFENIVQTSLRRAIKYSLTFQSFNDERRYIKSTFLYNGSVYC
;
A
#
# COMPACT_ATOMS: atom_id res chain seq x y z
N LYS A 1 -34.54 -8.18 21.05
CA LYS A 1 -34.35 -6.73 21.27
C LYS A 1 -32.91 -6.40 20.89
N GLY A 2 -32.70 -5.55 19.90
CA GLY A 2 -31.35 -5.16 19.44
C GLY A 2 -30.72 -4.12 20.35
N ILE A 3 -29.40 -3.94 20.22
CA ILE A 3 -28.67 -2.86 20.91
C ILE A 3 -29.14 -1.51 20.34
N PRO A 4 -29.49 -0.52 21.19
CA PRO A 4 -29.87 0.81 20.72
C PRO A 4 -28.75 1.49 19.93
N SER A 5 -29.12 2.21 18.86
CA SER A 5 -28.17 2.95 18.03
C SER A 5 -27.36 3.99 18.82
N GLU A 6 -27.96 4.55 19.88
CA GLU A 6 -27.30 5.50 20.76
C GLU A 6 -26.18 4.86 21.58
N THR A 7 -26.39 3.64 22.08
CA THR A 7 -25.36 2.88 22.78
C THR A 7 -24.18 2.58 21.86
N ILE A 8 -24.47 2.22 20.59
CA ILE A 8 -23.42 1.97 19.58
C ILE A 8 -22.63 3.26 19.30
N ARG A 9 -23.29 4.42 19.18
CA ARG A 9 -22.62 5.71 18.99
C ARG A 9 -21.73 6.07 20.17
N LEU A 10 -22.22 5.86 21.40
CA LEU A 10 -21.45 6.13 22.60
C LEU A 10 -20.18 5.26 22.64
N LEU A 11 -20.32 3.95 22.45
CA LEU A 11 -19.19 3.02 22.44
C LEU A 11 -18.18 3.36 21.33
N ALA A 12 -18.66 3.68 20.13
CA ALA A 12 -17.81 4.14 19.03
C ALA A 12 -17.02 5.40 19.40
N SER A 13 -17.66 6.36 20.07
CA SER A 13 -17.00 7.61 20.46
C SER A 13 -15.90 7.38 21.50
N ILE A 14 -16.12 6.46 22.44
CA ILE A 14 -15.14 6.08 23.47
C ILE A 14 -13.94 5.42 22.81
N VAL A 15 -14.15 4.45 21.92
CA VAL A 15 -13.07 3.74 21.22
C VAL A 15 -12.18 4.68 20.41
N LEU A 16 -12.75 5.75 19.84
CA LEU A 16 -11.99 6.72 19.04
C LEU A 16 -11.27 7.77 19.89
N LYS A 17 -11.87 8.21 21.02
CA LYS A 17 -11.31 9.27 21.86
C LYS A 17 -10.32 8.75 22.90
N GLU A 18 -10.60 7.61 23.51
CA GLU A 18 -9.83 7.05 24.63
C GLU A 18 -8.73 6.08 24.16
N ASN A 19 -8.30 6.21 22.90
CA ASN A 19 -7.28 5.34 22.32
C ASN A 19 -5.88 5.75 22.80
N VAL A 20 -5.24 4.88 23.59
CA VAL A 20 -3.91 5.09 24.16
C VAL A 20 -2.96 3.93 23.83
N PHE A 21 -1.68 4.23 23.63
CA PHE A 21 -0.64 3.22 23.43
C PHE A 21 0.65 3.58 24.20
N VAL A 22 1.49 2.59 24.47
CA VAL A 22 2.75 2.75 25.21
C VAL A 22 3.93 2.59 24.28
N TYR A 23 4.86 3.54 24.31
CA TYR A 23 6.13 3.46 23.60
C TYR A 23 7.25 4.04 24.47
N GLY A 24 8.35 3.31 24.62
CA GLY A 24 9.51 3.77 25.41
C GLY A 24 9.17 4.19 26.85
N LYS A 25 8.30 3.43 27.54
CA LYS A 25 7.78 3.73 28.91
C LYS A 25 6.94 5.01 29.04
N LYS A 26 6.52 5.62 27.92
CA LYS A 26 5.60 6.77 27.91
C LYS A 26 4.25 6.35 27.36
N ILE A 27 3.17 6.95 27.89
CA ILE A 27 1.80 6.75 27.44
C ILE A 27 1.46 7.87 26.45
N TYR A 28 0.90 7.50 25.30
CA TYR A 28 0.49 8.42 24.24
C TYR A 28 -0.99 8.22 23.95
N GLN A 29 -1.73 9.32 23.80
CA GLN A 29 -3.12 9.31 23.34
C GLN A 29 -3.17 9.69 21.87
N GLN A 30 -3.89 8.90 21.07
CA GLN A 30 -4.04 9.18 19.65
C GLN A 30 -5.12 10.26 19.45
N VAL A 31 -4.71 11.40 18.89
CA VAL A 31 -5.59 12.56 18.68
C VAL A 31 -6.32 12.50 17.32
N LEU A 32 -5.75 11.79 16.33
CA LEU A 32 -6.27 11.68 14.98
C LEU A 32 -6.29 10.22 14.50
N GLY A 33 -7.44 9.78 13.96
CA GLY A 33 -7.64 8.41 13.50
C GLY A 33 -8.04 7.44 14.62
N GLY A 34 -7.93 6.14 14.37
CA GLY A 34 -8.15 5.09 15.37
C GLY A 34 -6.96 4.13 15.47
N ALA A 35 -6.98 3.24 16.47
CA ALA A 35 -5.93 2.24 16.67
C ALA A 35 -5.82 1.32 15.44
N MET A 36 -4.60 1.17 14.91
CA MET A 36 -4.32 0.16 13.89
C MET A 36 -4.55 -1.24 14.47
N GLY A 37 -5.30 -2.08 13.75
CA GLY A 37 -5.65 -3.44 14.19
C GLY A 37 -6.95 -3.56 14.98
N SER A 38 -7.60 -2.45 15.34
CA SER A 38 -8.95 -2.49 15.90
C SER A 38 -9.98 -2.84 14.82
N LEU A 39 -10.82 -3.85 15.10
CA LEU A 39 -11.93 -4.27 14.22
C LEU A 39 -12.86 -3.10 13.87
N PHE A 40 -13.11 -2.20 14.84
CA PHE A 40 -13.96 -1.03 14.64
C PHE A 40 -13.30 0.04 13.78
N THR A 41 -12.00 0.29 13.98
CA THR A 41 -11.24 1.28 13.19
C THR A 41 -11.26 0.93 11.70
N LEU A 42 -11.14 -0.36 11.36
CA LEU A 42 -11.18 -0.81 9.96
C LEU A 42 -12.53 -0.50 9.30
N THR A 43 -13.64 -0.83 9.97
CA THR A 43 -14.98 -0.53 9.44
C THR A 43 -15.21 0.97 9.29
N LEU A 44 -14.77 1.75 10.28
CA LEU A 44 -14.88 3.20 10.23
C LEU A 44 -14.04 3.81 9.10
N ALA A 45 -12.81 3.32 8.90
CA ALA A 45 -11.94 3.75 7.80
C ALA A 45 -12.60 3.48 6.45
N ASN A 46 -13.23 2.31 6.26
CA ASN A 46 -13.95 2.01 5.02
C ASN A 46 -15.13 2.96 4.77
N ILE A 47 -15.94 3.27 5.80
CA ILE A 47 -17.05 4.22 5.70
C ILE A 47 -16.54 5.62 5.36
N PHE A 48 -15.45 6.05 6.01
CA PHE A 48 -14.82 7.33 5.78
C PHE A 48 -14.30 7.45 4.35
N MET A 49 -13.53 6.46 3.89
CA MET A 49 -12.98 6.40 2.53
C MET A 49 -14.10 6.37 1.48
N TRP A 50 -15.19 5.63 1.73
CA TRP A 50 -16.34 5.62 0.83
C TRP A 50 -17.01 6.99 0.72
N LYS A 51 -17.26 7.66 1.85
CA LYS A 51 -17.87 9.00 1.87
C LYS A 51 -17.00 10.00 1.11
N TRP A 52 -15.68 9.91 1.28
CA TRP A 52 -14.71 10.73 0.57
C TRP A 52 -14.73 10.43 -0.93
N HIS A 53 -14.48 9.18 -1.32
CA HIS A 53 -14.40 8.76 -2.72
C HIS A 53 -15.67 9.11 -3.48
N LYS A 54 -16.84 8.92 -2.86
CA LYS A 54 -18.12 9.30 -3.46
C LYS A 54 -18.14 10.77 -3.85
N GLU A 55 -17.65 11.66 -2.98
CA GLU A 55 -17.65 13.10 -3.27
C GLU A 55 -16.59 13.48 -4.31
N LEU A 56 -15.41 12.85 -4.30
CA LEU A 56 -14.39 13.07 -5.35
C LEU A 56 -14.90 12.63 -6.73
N VAL A 57 -15.45 11.42 -6.82
CA VAL A 57 -15.96 10.88 -8.09
C VAL A 57 -17.14 11.70 -8.60
N ARG A 58 -18.03 12.15 -7.71
CA ARG A 58 -19.18 13.00 -8.08
C ARG A 58 -18.75 14.29 -8.78
N ARG A 59 -17.61 14.85 -8.41
CA ARG A 59 -17.12 16.13 -8.97
C ARG A 59 -16.11 15.97 -10.09
N GLN A 60 -15.57 14.78 -10.30
CA GLN A 60 -14.47 14.52 -11.24
C GLN A 60 -13.21 15.38 -11.00
N ASP A 61 -13.06 15.92 -9.79
CA ASP A 61 -11.92 16.76 -9.42
C ASP A 61 -10.71 15.89 -9.06
N MET A 62 -9.87 15.60 -10.04
CA MET A 62 -8.54 14.98 -9.84
C MET A 62 -7.40 16.03 -9.87
N THR A 63 -7.68 17.27 -9.45
CA THR A 63 -6.79 18.45 -9.55
C THR A 63 -6.42 19.03 -8.18
N GLU A 64 -5.63 20.11 -8.14
CA GLU A 64 -5.25 20.83 -6.89
C GLU A 64 -6.44 21.23 -6.02
N ASN A 65 -7.62 21.45 -6.63
CA ASN A 65 -8.85 21.79 -5.90
C ASN A 65 -9.26 20.69 -4.91
N ALA A 66 -9.00 19.42 -5.22
CA ALA A 66 -9.31 18.30 -4.34
C ALA A 66 -8.48 18.31 -3.04
N ASN A 67 -7.29 18.94 -3.06
CA ASN A 67 -6.44 19.09 -1.87
C ASN A 67 -6.94 20.14 -0.88
N THR A 68 -7.90 20.97 -1.27
CA THR A 68 -8.50 21.97 -0.37
C THR A 68 -9.57 21.36 0.55
N TRP A 69 -10.02 20.14 0.27
CA TRP A 69 -11.20 19.57 0.94
C TRP A 69 -10.91 19.00 2.32
N HIS A 70 -9.66 18.65 2.61
CA HIS A 70 -9.30 18.13 3.90
C HIS A 70 -7.93 18.63 4.34
N PRO A 71 -7.81 19.13 5.59
CA PRO A 71 -6.58 19.74 6.07
C PRO A 71 -5.39 18.78 6.13
N ASN A 72 -5.65 17.47 6.32
CA ASN A 72 -4.60 16.50 6.63
C ASN A 72 -4.33 15.45 5.55
N ILE A 73 -5.04 15.47 4.40
CA ILE A 73 -4.81 14.50 3.33
C ILE A 73 -4.60 15.27 2.04
N LYS A 74 -3.42 15.05 1.46
CA LYS A 74 -3.00 15.66 0.20
C LYS A 74 -2.93 14.54 -0.85
N LEU A 75 -3.67 14.73 -1.92
CA LEU A 75 -3.58 13.98 -3.16
C LEU A 75 -2.42 14.52 -3.99
N GLU A 76 -1.43 13.68 -4.22
CA GLU A 76 -0.42 13.94 -5.22
C GLU A 76 -0.98 13.51 -6.58
N TYR A 77 -1.26 14.47 -7.47
CA TYR A 77 -1.50 14.18 -8.88
C TYR A 77 -0.30 14.66 -9.70
N LYS A 78 0.15 13.83 -10.64
CA LYS A 78 1.24 14.15 -11.55
C LYS A 78 0.76 13.92 -12.97
N ILE A 79 0.75 14.99 -13.76
CA ILE A 79 0.55 14.90 -15.22
C ILE A 79 1.94 14.85 -15.84
N GLY A 80 2.36 13.67 -16.28
CA GLY A 80 3.70 13.47 -16.81
C GLY A 80 3.76 12.33 -17.82
N LYS A 81 4.91 12.20 -18.49
CA LYS A 81 5.20 11.07 -19.38
C LYS A 81 5.28 9.74 -18.62
N SER A 82 5.54 9.79 -17.32
CA SER A 82 5.60 8.62 -16.45
C SER A 82 4.80 8.85 -15.19
N LEU A 83 4.03 7.84 -14.77
CA LEU A 83 3.15 7.88 -13.60
C LEU A 83 3.34 6.61 -12.78
N LEU A 84 3.47 6.76 -11.47
CA LEU A 84 3.44 5.66 -10.53
C LEU A 84 2.01 5.34 -10.16
N PHE A 85 1.61 4.09 -10.34
CA PHE A 85 0.30 3.59 -9.94
C PHE A 85 0.45 2.27 -9.19
N LEU A 86 0.31 2.31 -7.87
CA LEU A 86 0.56 1.17 -6.97
C LEU A 86 1.97 0.62 -7.19
N ASP A 87 2.07 -0.64 -7.62
CA ASP A 87 3.33 -1.34 -7.88
C ASP A 87 3.79 -1.25 -9.35
N VAL A 88 3.13 -0.42 -10.17
CA VAL A 88 3.38 -0.30 -11.61
C VAL A 88 3.87 1.11 -11.95
N LEU A 89 4.92 1.17 -12.76
CA LEU A 89 5.35 2.38 -13.44
C LEU A 89 4.72 2.39 -14.84
N LEU A 90 3.84 3.36 -15.07
CA LEU A 90 3.27 3.65 -16.38
C LEU A 90 4.18 4.65 -17.08
N THR A 91 4.53 4.39 -18.34
CA THR A 91 5.32 5.29 -19.18
C THR A 91 4.63 5.43 -20.52
N ASN A 92 4.48 6.66 -21.00
CA ASN A 92 3.95 6.94 -22.33
C ASN A 92 5.12 7.10 -23.31
N ILE A 93 5.25 6.14 -24.21
CA ILE A 93 6.26 6.12 -25.27
C ILE A 93 5.52 6.39 -26.59
N ASN A 94 5.61 7.63 -27.09
CA ASN A 94 5.05 8.06 -28.38
C ASN A 94 3.55 7.72 -28.56
N GLY A 95 2.75 7.80 -27.49
CA GLY A 95 1.32 7.50 -27.51
C GLY A 95 0.96 6.06 -27.12
N ALA A 96 1.95 5.16 -27.01
CA ALA A 96 1.76 3.82 -26.47
C ALA A 96 2.10 3.78 -24.98
N LEU A 97 1.19 3.26 -24.16
CA LEU A 97 1.45 3.02 -22.75
C LEU A 97 2.33 1.77 -22.60
N SER A 98 3.47 1.93 -21.97
CA SER A 98 4.36 0.85 -21.55
C SER A 98 4.34 0.76 -20.02
N THR A 99 4.20 -0.47 -19.51
CA THR A 99 4.11 -0.74 -18.07
C THR A 99 5.32 -1.56 -17.63
N SER A 100 5.85 -1.24 -16.45
CA SER A 100 6.89 -2.00 -15.78
C SER A 100 6.65 -2.07 -14.27
N ALA A 101 7.28 -3.03 -13.59
CA ALA A 101 7.24 -3.08 -12.13
C ALA A 101 8.01 -1.89 -11.53
N TYR A 102 7.44 -1.25 -10.52
CA TYR A 102 8.07 -0.15 -9.81
C TYR A 102 8.75 -0.63 -8.52
N HIS A 103 10.02 -0.24 -8.34
CA HIS A 103 10.76 -0.43 -7.09
C HIS A 103 11.12 0.92 -6.48
N LYS A 104 10.82 1.08 -5.20
CA LYS A 104 11.16 2.31 -4.48
C LYS A 104 12.69 2.41 -4.38
N PRO A 105 13.32 3.54 -4.76
CA PRO A 105 14.78 3.68 -4.69
C PRO A 105 15.36 3.52 -3.28
N ALA A 106 14.57 3.86 -2.26
CA ALA A 106 14.94 3.73 -0.85
C ALA A 106 14.57 2.37 -0.23
N ALA A 107 13.92 1.46 -0.98
CA ALA A 107 13.64 0.14 -0.47
C ALA A 107 14.90 -0.72 -0.55
N GLU A 108 15.33 -1.23 0.59
CA GLU A 108 16.33 -2.28 0.63
C GLU A 108 15.76 -3.53 -0.05
N PRO A 109 16.51 -4.20 -0.93
CA PRO A 109 16.08 -5.42 -1.58
C PRO A 109 16.22 -6.57 -0.57
N TYR A 110 15.47 -6.52 0.53
CA TYR A 110 15.49 -7.52 1.58
C TYR A 110 14.47 -8.61 1.27
N VAL A 111 14.94 -9.85 1.31
CA VAL A 111 14.10 -11.05 1.23
C VAL A 111 14.46 -11.96 2.38
N VAL A 112 13.46 -12.69 2.87
CA VAL A 112 13.64 -13.71 3.91
C VAL A 112 14.81 -14.65 3.51
N PRO A 113 15.89 -14.74 4.32
CA PRO A 113 17.05 -15.57 3.99
C PRO A 113 16.69 -17.06 4.00
N PHE A 114 17.23 -17.84 3.06
CA PHE A 114 16.94 -19.28 2.96
C PHE A 114 17.29 -20.09 4.23
N ILE A 115 18.26 -19.61 4.99
CA ILE A 115 18.70 -20.22 6.26
C ILE A 115 17.74 -19.97 7.44
N SER A 116 16.73 -19.13 7.26
CA SER A 116 15.74 -18.89 8.32
C SER A 116 14.84 -20.10 8.51
N ASP A 117 14.33 -20.27 9.74
CA ASP A 117 13.45 -21.39 10.12
C ASP A 117 12.01 -21.19 9.62
N HIS A 118 11.87 -20.89 8.33
CA HIS A 118 10.59 -20.77 7.65
C HIS A 118 10.37 -22.00 6.75
N PRO A 119 9.11 -22.45 6.59
CA PRO A 119 8.81 -23.55 5.68
C PRO A 119 9.23 -23.25 4.23
N ARG A 120 9.67 -24.29 3.49
CA ARG A 120 10.12 -24.16 2.09
C ARG A 120 9.12 -23.44 1.17
N HIS A 121 7.83 -23.70 1.37
CA HIS A 121 6.78 -23.08 0.56
C HIS A 121 6.78 -21.55 0.65
N VAL A 122 7.27 -20.95 1.74
CA VAL A 122 7.37 -19.49 1.88
C VAL A 122 8.37 -18.94 0.87
N PHE A 123 9.55 -19.54 0.76
CA PHE A 123 10.59 -19.13 -0.19
C PHE A 123 10.14 -19.32 -1.64
N GLU A 124 9.56 -20.49 -1.94
CA GLU A 124 9.00 -20.77 -3.26
C GLU A 124 7.91 -19.75 -3.63
N ASN A 125 7.04 -19.40 -2.69
CA ASN A 125 6.01 -18.40 -2.90
C ASN A 125 6.60 -17.01 -3.15
N ILE A 126 7.67 -16.61 -2.45
CA ILE A 126 8.31 -15.30 -2.71
C ILE A 126 8.84 -15.24 -4.15
N VAL A 127 9.52 -16.29 -4.61
CA VAL A 127 10.01 -16.36 -6.01
C VAL A 127 8.85 -16.37 -6.99
N GLN A 128 7.87 -17.24 -6.80
CA GLN A 128 6.73 -17.39 -7.70
C GLN A 128 5.90 -16.11 -7.78
N THR A 129 5.61 -15.48 -6.65
CA THR A 129 4.82 -14.24 -6.61
C THR A 129 5.57 -13.09 -7.26
N SER A 130 6.87 -12.96 -7.01
CA SER A 130 7.72 -11.94 -7.65
C SER A 130 7.76 -12.11 -9.17
N LEU A 131 7.94 -13.34 -9.67
CA LEU A 131 7.93 -13.63 -11.11
C LEU A 131 6.55 -13.45 -11.74
N ARG A 132 5.47 -13.90 -11.10
CA ARG A 132 4.09 -13.67 -11.57
C ARG A 132 3.79 -12.19 -11.66
N ARG A 133 4.25 -11.41 -10.68
CA ARG A 133 4.12 -9.95 -10.66
C ARG A 133 4.90 -9.31 -11.82
N ALA A 134 6.14 -9.75 -12.06
CA ALA A 134 6.93 -9.31 -13.19
C ALA A 134 6.22 -9.55 -14.52
N ILE A 135 5.70 -10.77 -14.74
CA ILE A 135 4.95 -11.11 -15.96
C ILE A 135 3.71 -10.23 -16.12
N LYS A 136 2.97 -9.99 -15.02
CA LYS A 136 1.72 -9.23 -15.06
C LYS A 136 1.94 -7.73 -15.30
N TYR A 137 3.02 -7.16 -14.76
CA TYR A 137 3.27 -5.73 -14.81
C TYR A 137 4.10 -5.29 -16.01
N SER A 138 4.92 -6.18 -16.56
CA SER A 138 5.78 -5.90 -17.71
C SER A 138 5.04 -6.12 -19.02
N LEU A 139 4.80 -5.05 -19.78
CA LEU A 139 4.13 -5.17 -21.10
C LEU A 139 5.08 -5.67 -22.19
N THR A 140 6.37 -5.35 -22.07
CA THR A 140 7.39 -5.69 -23.07
C THR A 140 8.33 -6.75 -22.55
N PHE A 141 8.85 -7.58 -23.45
CA PHE A 141 9.85 -8.60 -23.10
C PHE A 141 11.11 -8.01 -22.48
N GLN A 142 11.52 -6.79 -22.89
CA GLN A 142 12.66 -6.11 -22.29
C GLN A 142 12.38 -5.72 -20.84
N SER A 143 11.23 -5.07 -20.57
CA SER A 143 10.84 -4.73 -19.21
C SER A 143 10.71 -5.95 -18.29
N PHE A 144 10.30 -7.10 -18.84
CA PHE A 144 10.25 -8.36 -18.10
C PHE A 144 11.66 -8.89 -17.80
N ASN A 145 12.58 -8.84 -18.77
CA ASN A 145 13.95 -9.28 -18.56
C ASN A 145 14.69 -8.40 -17.54
N ASP A 146 14.46 -7.10 -17.55
CA ASP A 146 15.03 -6.17 -16.57
C ASP A 146 14.52 -6.49 -15.16
N GLU A 147 13.21 -6.72 -15.02
CA GLU A 147 12.63 -7.14 -13.74
C GLU A 147 13.16 -8.51 -13.30
N ARG A 148 13.32 -9.46 -14.22
CA ARG A 148 13.90 -10.77 -13.92
C ARG A 148 15.35 -10.64 -13.42
N ARG A 149 16.15 -9.75 -14.02
CA ARG A 149 17.52 -9.46 -13.56
C ARG A 149 17.51 -8.85 -12.17
N TYR A 150 16.60 -7.90 -11.91
CA TYR A 150 16.44 -7.29 -10.60
C TYR A 150 16.09 -8.33 -9.52
N ILE A 151 15.09 -9.19 -9.79
CA ILE A 151 14.69 -10.28 -8.90
C ILE A 151 15.89 -11.20 -8.62
N LYS A 152 16.61 -11.63 -9.67
CA LYS A 152 17.80 -12.47 -9.52
C LYS A 152 18.87 -11.80 -8.64
N SER A 153 19.16 -10.52 -8.88
CA SER A 153 20.14 -9.76 -8.10
C SER A 153 19.75 -9.64 -6.62
N THR A 154 18.46 -9.47 -6.35
CA THR A 154 17.90 -9.41 -5.00
C THR A 154 18.14 -10.72 -4.25
N PHE A 155 17.84 -11.87 -4.86
CA PHE A 155 18.07 -13.17 -4.22
C PHE A 155 19.57 -13.47 -4.00
N LEU A 156 20.42 -13.09 -4.95
CA LEU A 156 21.88 -13.23 -4.81
C LEU A 156 22.42 -12.38 -3.65
N TYR A 157 21.93 -11.15 -3.49
CA TYR A 157 22.32 -10.27 -2.39
C TYR A 157 21.93 -10.83 -1.02
N ASN A 158 20.77 -11.49 -0.91
CA ASN A 158 20.30 -12.10 0.35
C ASN A 158 20.89 -13.50 0.61
N GLY A 159 21.97 -13.87 -0.08
CA GLY A 159 22.65 -15.16 0.14
C GLY A 159 21.83 -16.38 -0.28
N SER A 160 20.74 -16.21 -1.04
CA SER A 160 19.99 -17.30 -1.64
C SER A 160 20.68 -17.74 -2.93
N VAL A 161 21.88 -18.28 -2.77
CA VAL A 161 22.53 -19.09 -3.81
C VAL A 161 21.89 -20.47 -3.73
N TYR A 162 21.61 -21.10 -4.87
CA TYR A 162 20.94 -22.39 -5.04
C TYR A 162 19.41 -22.35 -5.16
N CYS A 163 18.95 -22.13 -6.39
CA CYS A 163 17.95 -22.97 -7.07
C CYS A 163 18.49 -23.29 -8.46
#